data_AF-A0A1J5VYZ1-F1
#
_entry.id   AF-A0A1J5VYZ1-F1
#
_cell.length_a   1.000
_cell.length_b   1.000
_cell.length_c   1.000
_cell.angle_alpha   90.00
_cell.angle_beta   90.00
_cell.angle_gamma   90.00
#
_symmetry.space_group_name_H-M   'P 1'
#
loop_
_entity.id
_entity.type
_entity.pdbx_description
1 polymer ?
#
loop_
_entity_poly.entity_id
_entity_poly.type
_entity_poly.pdbx_seq_one_letter_code
_entity_poly.pdbx_strand_id
1 'polypeptide(L)' 'MQLELHRTNDAELLERKRDLVARLGERLGGHQLTPDWLRFLADSGSFTLQERAIYDEFCRVKVLLQ' A
#
# COMPACT_ATOMS: atom_id res chain seq x y z
N MET A 1 -22.93 7.05 1.86
CA MET A 1 -22.80 6.74 0.42
C MET A 1 -22.12 5.38 0.35
N GLN A 2 -22.91 4.32 0.20
CA GLN A 2 -22.40 2.94 0.12
C GLN A 2 -21.85 2.74 -1.28
N LEU A 3 -20.53 2.63 -1.40
CA LEU A 3 -19.89 2.25 -2.65
C LEU A 3 -20.12 0.76 -2.83
N GLU A 4 -21.15 0.42 -3.60
CA GLU A 4 -21.38 -0.91 -4.16
C GLU A 4 -20.27 -1.20 -5.18
N LEU A 5 -19.06 -1.43 -4.70
CA LEU A 5 -17.96 -1.91 -5.55
C LEU A 5 -18.20 -3.39 -5.80
N HIS A 6 -18.91 -3.62 -6.91
CA HIS A 6 -18.96 -4.86 -7.66
C HIS A 6 -17.64 -5.63 -7.56
N ARG A 7 -17.77 -6.94 -7.26
CA ARG A 7 -16.76 -8.02 -7.22
C ARG A 7 -15.67 -8.02 -8.32
N THR A 8 -15.78 -7.17 -9.33
CA THR A 8 -14.78 -6.93 -10.38
C THR A 8 -13.65 -6.00 -9.91
N ASN A 9 -13.92 -5.05 -9.01
CA ASN A 9 -12.93 -4.05 -8.59
C ASN A 9 -11.98 -4.56 -7.51
N ASP A 10 -12.41 -5.55 -6.70
CA ASP A 10 -11.53 -6.16 -5.68
C ASP A 10 -10.32 -6.84 -6.29
N ALA A 11 -10.48 -7.48 -7.45
CA ALA A 11 -9.37 -8.11 -8.16
C ALA A 11 -8.33 -7.07 -8.62
N GLU A 12 -8.80 -5.99 -9.26
CA GLU A 12 -7.94 -4.88 -9.68
C GLU A 12 -7.28 -4.19 -8.47
N LEU A 13 -8.02 -3.97 -7.38
CA LEU A 13 -7.47 -3.40 -6.15
C LEU A 13 -6.45 -4.34 -5.49
N LEU A 14 -6.65 -5.66 -5.53
CA LEU A 14 -5.69 -6.63 -5.03
C LEU A 14 -4.42 -6.66 -5.89
N GLU A 15 -4.54 -6.55 -7.21
CA GLU A 15 -3.38 -6.43 -8.12
C GLU A 15 -2.63 -5.12 -7.85
N ARG A 16 -3.36 -4.00 -7.76
CA ARG A 16 -2.81 -2.69 -7.40
C ARG A 16 -2.07 -2.73 -6.06
N LYS A 17 -2.66 -3.40 -5.06
CA LYS A 17 -2.05 -3.59 -3.74
C LYS A 17 -0.73 -4.35 -3.84
N ARG A 18 -0.68 -5.43 -4.63
CA ARG A 18 0.54 -6.21 -4.83
C ARG A 18 1.61 -5.40 -5.55
N ASP A 19 1.24 -4.64 -6.57
CA ASP A 19 2.15 -3.73 -7.28
C ASP A 19 2.75 -2.68 -6.32
N LEU A 20 1.91 -2.03 -5.50
CA LEU A 20 2.38 -1.03 -4.54
C LEU A 20 3.33 -1.61 -3.50
N VAL A 21 3.06 -2.83 -3.01
CA VAL A 21 3.97 -3.54 -2.09
C VAL A 21 5.27 -3.93 -2.80
N ALA A 22 5.22 -4.39 -4.05
CA ALA A 22 6.42 -4.71 -4.82
C ALA A 22 7.29 -3.46 -5.04
N ARG A 23 6.69 -2.33 -5.44
CA ARG A 23 7.39 -1.06 -5.65
C ARG A 23 7.99 -0.51 -4.36
N LEU A 24 7.29 -0.63 -3.23
CA LEU A 24 7.87 -0.34 -1.92
C LEU A 24 9.03 -1.28 -1.61
N GLY A 25 8.92 -2.56 -1.95
CA GLY A 25 9.94 -3.58 -1.67
C GLY A 25 11.22 -3.33 -2.43
N GLU A 26 11.11 -2.96 -3.70
CA GLU A 26 12.25 -2.56 -4.53
C GLU A 26 12.94 -1.30 -3.98
N ARG A 27 12.15 -0.31 -3.51
CA ARG A 27 12.68 0.94 -2.96
C ARG A 27 13.35 0.76 -1.60
N LEU A 28 12.75 -0.05 -0.73
CA LEU A 28 13.19 -0.29 0.65
C LEU A 28 14.24 -1.41 0.76
N GLY A 29 14.68 -1.99 -0.37
CA GLY A 29 15.79 -2.94 -0.39
C GLY A 29 15.42 -4.36 0.04
N GLY A 30 14.25 -4.86 -0.38
CA GLY A 30 13.90 -6.28 -0.30
C GLY A 30 13.69 -6.86 1.10
N HIS A 31 13.70 -6.02 2.15
CA HIS A 31 13.27 -6.44 3.47
C HIS A 31 11.79 -6.80 3.45
N GLN A 32 11.43 -7.84 4.19
CA GLN A 32 10.06 -8.34 4.30
C GLN A 32 9.14 -7.20 4.74
N LEU A 33 8.40 -6.62 3.79
CA LEU A 33 7.52 -5.48 4.03
C LEU A 33 6.28 -5.94 4.76
N THR A 34 6.43 -6.10 6.07
CA THR A 34 5.28 -6.28 6.94
C THR A 34 4.54 -4.95 7.09
N PRO A 35 3.21 -4.97 7.23
CA PRO A 35 2.43 -3.76 7.47
C PRO A 35 2.88 -3.02 8.73
N ASP A 36 3.35 -3.73 9.76
CA ASP A 36 3.97 -3.13 10.95
C ASP A 36 5.28 -2.40 10.64
N TRP A 37 6.15 -2.98 9.81
CA TRP A 37 7.38 -2.32 9.40
C TRP A 37 7.13 -1.07 8.56
N LEU A 38 6.18 -1.14 7.61
CA LEU A 38 5.78 0.02 6.82
C LEU A 38 5.18 1.13 7.69
N ARG A 39 4.38 0.77 8.70
CA ARG A 39 3.86 1.71 9.68
C ARG A 39 4.99 2.33 10.51
N PHE A 40 5.95 1.52 10.96
CA PHE A 40 7.11 2.01 11.70
C PHE A 40 7.95 3.00 10.87
N LEU A 41 8.18 2.72 9.59
CA LEU A 41 8.89 3.63 8.67
C LEU A 41 8.11 4.92 8.43
N ALA A 42 6.78 4.84 8.34
CA ALA A 42 5.91 6.01 8.23
C ALA A 42 5.98 6.90 9.49
N ASP A 43 5.96 6.29 10.66
CA ASP A 43 5.97 6.97 11.96
C ASP A 43 7.35 7.58 12.26
N SER A 44 8.41 6.85 11.92
CA SER A 44 9.81 7.27 12.10
C SER A 44 10.25 8.35 11.10
N GLY A 45 9.40 8.72 10.13
CA GLY A 45 9.75 9.67 9.07
C GLY A 45 10.86 9.17 8.14
N SER A 46 11.11 7.86 8.11
CA SER A 46 12.20 7.24 7.34
C SER A 46 11.86 7.06 5.84
N PHE A 47 10.62 7.38 5.44
CA PHE A 47 10.24 7.40 4.03
C PHE A 47 10.72 8.67 3.32
N THR A 48 11.25 8.50 2.12
CA THR A 48 11.32 9.60 1.15
C THR A 48 9.92 10.02 0.72
N LEU A 49 9.81 11.21 0.10
CA LEU A 49 8.54 11.74 -0.42
C LEU A 49 7.85 10.77 -1.39
N GLN A 50 8.62 10.05 -2.21
CA GLN A 50 8.07 9.08 -3.16
C GLN A 50 7.56 7.82 -2.46
N GLU A 51 8.29 7.31 -1.46
CA GLU A 51 7.85 6.14 -0.67
C GLU A 51 6.62 6.45 0.17
N ARG A 52 6.55 7.66 0.74
CA ARG A 52 5.38 8.15 1.48
C ARG A 52 4.14 8.18 0.59
N ALA A 53 4.27 8.63 -0.65
CA ALA A 53 3.16 8.67 -1.60
C ALA A 53 2.66 7.26 -1.96
N ILE A 54 3.58 6.31 -2.18
CA ILE A 54 3.23 4.90 -2.46
C ILE A 54 2.56 4.26 -1.24
N TYR A 55 3.06 4.54 -0.04
CA TYR A 55 2.46 4.06 1.21
C TYR A 55 1.06 4.64 1.46
N ASP A 56 0.84 5.93 1.19
CA ASP A 56 -0.47 6.57 1.33
C ASP A 56 -1.48 5.94 0.35
N GLU A 57 -1.06 5.72 -0.91
CA GLU A 57 -1.88 5.03 -1.90
C GLU A 57 -2.19 3.58 -1.49
N PHE A 58 -1.21 2.86 -0.94
CA PHE A 58 -1.42 1.51 -0.39
C PHE A 58 -2.46 1.51 0.74
N CYS A 59 -2.40 2.48 1.66
CA CYS A 59 -3.39 2.63 2.72
C CYS A 59 -4.79 2.90 2.16
N ARG A 60 -4.93 3.76 1.13
CA ARG A 60 -6.22 4.02 0.47
C ARG A 60 -6.77 2.76 -0.19
N VAL A 61 -5.96 2.02 -0.94
CA VAL A 61 -6.35 0.75 -1.56
C VAL A 61 -6.75 -0.28 -0.49
N LYS A 62 -6.05 -0.33 0.64
CA LYS A 62 -6.37 -1.22 1.76
C LYS A 62 -7.73 -0.89 2.39
N VAL A 63 -8.09 0.39 2.51
CA VAL A 63 -9.41 0.83 3.00
C VAL A 63 -10.52 0.53 2.00
N LEU A 64 -10.23 0.63 0.70
CA LEU A 64 -11.18 0.33 -0.38
C LEU A 64 -11.46 -1.17 -0.54
N LEU A 65 -10.52 -2.03 -0.11
CA LEU A 65 -10.65 -3.49 -0.10
C LEU A 65 -11.37 -4.03 1.16
N GLN A 66 -11.87 -3.16 2.04
CA GLN A 66 -12.44 -3.52 3.33
C GLN A 66 -13.96 -3.69 3.25
#